data_AF-A0A7X8PU44-F1
#
_entry.id   AF-A0A7X8PU44-F1
#
_cell.length_a   1.000
_cell.length_b   1.000
_cell.length_c   1.000
_cell.angle_alpha   90.00
_cell.angle_beta   90.00
_cell.angle_gamma   90.00
#
_symmetry.space_group_name_H-M   'P 1'
#
loop_
_entity.id
_entity.type
_entity.pdbx_description
1 polymer ?
#
loop_
_entity_poly.entity_id
_entity_poly.type
_entity_poly.pdbx_seq_one_letter_code
_entity_poly.pdbx_strand_id
1 'polypeptide(L)'
;MKSFGNYIFILVMLVACSQYKSKSILQGTITDSRYKKVYLLQQITPTSWEMLDSTSIVDNHFMFADLPSEYNQLFVQLDNTIPFVVFVDKGTIELAIPAQNVHETKVKGSSLHDEYMMLQDSIDFLLHQRLLFYKDAIVAQNDGRQTDATILQQKYIHSKNNVFHFLQKQKGANPTSAPLLYIIKTYKPYFTDTEYRTLSASLE
;
A
#
# COMPACT_ATOMS: atom_id res chain seq x y z
N MET A 1 24.29 73.16 3.44
CA MET A 1 25.00 72.69 2.22
C MET A 1 26.15 71.78 2.63
N LYS A 2 26.37 70.71 1.85
CA LYS A 2 27.25 69.53 2.06
C LYS A 2 26.56 68.42 2.86
N SER A 3 26.55 67.14 2.48
CA SER A 3 26.78 66.43 1.21
C SER A 3 26.26 65.02 1.46
N PHE A 4 25.64 64.41 0.45
CA PHE A 4 25.17 63.03 0.44
C PHE A 4 26.29 62.03 0.76
N GLY A 5 25.91 60.94 1.45
CA GLY A 5 26.72 59.75 1.65
C GLY A 5 25.83 58.53 1.84
N ASN A 6 25.41 57.95 0.72
CA ASN A 6 24.68 56.68 0.63
C ASN A 6 25.41 55.56 1.37
N TYR A 7 24.73 54.90 2.32
CA TYR A 7 25.07 53.55 2.74
C TYR A 7 23.81 52.68 2.69
N ILE A 8 23.67 51.99 1.56
CA ILE A 8 22.77 50.86 1.37
C ILE A 8 23.36 49.70 2.18
N PHE A 9 22.74 49.37 3.30
CA PHE A 9 23.04 48.15 4.05
C PHE A 9 22.15 47.04 3.49
N ILE A 10 22.66 46.30 2.51
CA ILE A 10 22.04 45.04 2.06
C ILE A 10 22.29 44.02 3.17
N LEU A 11 21.29 43.83 4.02
CA LEU A 11 21.23 42.71 4.94
C LEU A 11 20.93 41.46 4.11
N VAL A 12 21.98 40.77 3.67
CA VAL A 12 21.87 39.40 3.14
C VAL A 12 21.43 38.51 4.30
N MET A 13 20.11 38.37 4.47
CA MET A 13 19.53 37.26 5.22
C MET A 13 19.95 35.99 4.50
N LEU A 14 21.04 35.38 4.97
CA LEU A 14 21.34 33.98 4.74
C LEU A 14 20.14 33.19 5.24
N VAL A 15 19.22 32.88 4.33
CA VAL A 15 18.30 31.76 4.49
C VAL A 15 19.19 30.53 4.45
N ALA A 16 19.79 30.22 5.60
CA ALA A 16 20.21 28.87 5.89
C ALA A 16 18.92 28.05 5.97
N CYS A 17 18.42 27.67 4.80
CA CYS A 17 17.61 26.47 4.66
C CYS A 17 18.51 25.33 5.13
N SER A 18 18.54 25.11 6.44
CA SER A 18 18.90 23.81 6.96
C SER A 18 17.87 22.87 6.33
N GLN A 19 18.30 22.12 5.33
CA GLN A 19 17.58 20.95 4.86
C GLN A 19 17.59 19.98 6.04
N TYR A 20 16.67 20.19 6.99
CA TYR A 20 16.31 19.19 7.96
C TYR A 20 15.80 18.03 7.14
N LYS A 21 16.64 17.00 6.95
CA LYS A 21 16.20 15.72 6.39
C LYS A 21 15.03 15.31 7.27
N SER A 22 13.81 15.45 6.73
CA SER A 22 12.59 14.99 7.36
C SER A 22 12.77 13.50 7.64
N LYS A 23 13.15 13.17 8.87
CA LYS A 23 13.25 11.80 9.37
C LYS A 23 11.82 11.26 9.41
N SER A 24 11.59 10.14 8.73
CA SER A 24 10.29 9.49 8.79
C SER A 24 10.14 8.78 10.14
N ILE A 25 8.94 8.86 10.71
CA ILE A 25 8.58 8.21 11.97
C ILE A 25 7.44 7.26 11.66
N LEU A 26 7.55 6.02 12.13
CA LEU A 26 6.45 5.07 12.12
C LEU A 26 6.06 4.79 13.56
N GLN A 27 4.86 5.20 13.92
CA GLN A 27 4.33 5.02 15.26
C GLN A 27 3.01 4.30 15.19
N GLY A 28 2.63 3.61 16.26
CA GLY A 28 1.33 2.96 16.27
C GLY A 28 0.80 2.63 17.64
N THR A 29 -0.49 2.30 17.62
CA THR A 29 -1.27 1.84 18.76
C THR A 29 -1.73 0.41 18.51
N ILE A 30 -1.66 -0.43 19.54
CA ILE A 30 -2.09 -1.82 19.50
C ILE A 30 -3.09 -2.05 20.61
N THR A 31 -4.31 -2.42 20.24
CA THR A 31 -5.39 -2.63 21.22
C THR A 31 -5.32 -3.97 21.94
N ASP A 32 -4.50 -4.91 21.46
CA ASP A 32 -4.28 -6.21 22.10
C ASP A 32 -2.98 -6.24 22.92
N SER A 33 -3.14 -6.29 24.24
CA SER A 33 -2.03 -6.36 25.18
C SER A 33 -1.21 -7.66 25.13
N ARG A 34 -1.66 -8.69 24.40
CA ARG A 34 -0.90 -9.94 24.24
C ARG A 34 0.40 -9.70 23.47
N TYR A 35 0.39 -8.75 22.54
CA TYR A 35 1.59 -8.41 21.78
C TYR A 35 2.57 -7.60 22.63
N LYS A 36 3.85 -7.96 22.60
CA LYS A 36 4.89 -7.30 23.40
C LYS A 36 5.95 -6.60 22.55
N LYS A 37 6.23 -7.08 21.35
CA LYS A 37 7.22 -6.49 20.44
C LYS A 37 6.66 -6.26 19.06
N VAL A 38 7.19 -5.23 18.42
CA VAL A 38 7.00 -4.93 17.01
C VAL A 38 8.34 -5.03 16.31
N TYR A 39 8.34 -5.69 15.17
CA TYR A 39 9.49 -5.85 14.30
C TYR A 39 9.24 -5.15 13.00
N LEU A 40 10.24 -4.40 12.55
CA LEU A 40 10.26 -3.77 11.24
C LEU A 40 11.13 -4.61 10.32
N LEU A 41 10.58 -5.00 9.17
CA LEU A 41 11.20 -5.97 8.30
C LEU A 41 11.27 -5.47 6.85
N GLN A 42 12.29 -5.92 6.13
CA GLN A 42 12.39 -5.84 4.68
C GLN A 42 12.14 -7.21 4.07
N GLN A 43 11.33 -7.29 3.03
CA GLN A 43 11.12 -8.55 2.32
C GLN A 43 12.26 -8.82 1.35
N ILE A 44 12.90 -9.99 1.48
CA ILE A 44 14.00 -10.43 0.60
C ILE A 44 13.47 -11.34 -0.51
N THR A 45 12.58 -12.27 -0.16
CA THR A 45 11.86 -13.13 -1.10
C THR A 45 10.37 -13.12 -0.74
N PRO A 46 9.46 -13.66 -1.59
CA PRO A 46 8.04 -13.70 -1.27
C PRO A 46 7.72 -14.35 0.10
N THR A 47 8.60 -15.21 0.62
CA THR A 47 8.40 -15.96 1.86
C THR A 47 9.50 -15.71 2.90
N SER A 48 10.40 -14.73 2.70
CA SER A 48 11.46 -14.43 3.65
C SER A 48 11.64 -12.93 3.87
N TRP A 49 11.92 -12.60 5.13
CA TRP A 49 12.08 -11.25 5.61
C TRP A 49 13.39 -11.13 6.40
N GLU A 50 14.03 -9.98 6.27
CA GLU A 50 15.16 -9.55 7.08
C GLU A 50 14.67 -8.50 8.09
N MET A 51 15.11 -8.63 9.34
CA MET A 51 14.78 -7.67 10.39
C MET A 51 15.65 -6.42 10.23
N LEU A 52 15.00 -5.28 10.09
CA LEU A 52 15.65 -3.96 10.07
C LEU A 52 15.80 -3.40 11.48
N ASP A 53 14.74 -3.48 12.28
CA ASP A 53 14.69 -2.95 13.64
C ASP A 53 13.60 -3.65 14.48
N SER A 54 13.62 -3.43 15.80
CA SER A 54 12.57 -3.89 16.71
C SER A 54 12.35 -2.93 17.86
N THR A 55 11.12 -2.86 18.36
CA THR A 55 10.77 -2.04 19.52
C THR A 55 9.78 -2.76 20.42
N SER A 56 9.73 -2.37 21.70
CA SER A 56 8.77 -2.91 22.66
C SER A 56 7.49 -2.09 22.64
N ILE A 57 6.36 -2.76 22.90
CA ILE A 57 5.06 -2.11 23.07
C ILE A 57 4.95 -1.69 24.53
N VAL A 58 4.83 -0.38 24.76
CA VAL A 58 4.71 0.22 26.09
C VAL A 58 3.40 1.00 26.14
N ASP A 59 2.55 0.71 27.12
CA ASP A 59 1.21 1.31 27.27
C ASP A 59 0.40 1.29 25.96
N ASN A 60 0.45 0.16 25.23
CA ASN A 60 -0.20 -0.03 23.92
C ASN A 60 0.36 0.80 22.77
N HIS A 61 1.51 1.47 22.94
CA HIS A 61 2.16 2.29 21.92
C HIS A 61 3.51 1.72 21.52
N PHE A 62 3.92 1.98 20.29
CA PHE A 62 5.26 1.71 19.78
C PHE A 62 5.71 2.80 18.81
N MET A 63 7.02 2.93 18.61
CA MET A 63 7.61 3.89 17.68
C MET A 63 8.93 3.39 17.11
N PHE A 64 9.10 3.61 15.81
CA PHE A 64 10.36 3.57 15.09
C PHE A 64 10.69 5.00 14.64
N ALA A 65 11.81 5.53 15.11
CA ALA A 65 12.32 6.82 14.68
C ALA A 65 13.37 6.65 13.58
N ASP A 66 13.66 7.72 12.85
CA ASP A 66 14.75 7.77 11.88
C ASP A 66 14.66 6.72 10.75
N LEU A 67 13.44 6.42 10.30
CA LEU A 67 13.25 5.50 9.19
C LEU A 67 14.00 5.99 7.93
N PRO A 68 14.82 5.14 7.30
CA PRO A 68 15.55 5.54 6.11
C PRO A 68 14.59 5.92 4.98
N SER A 69 14.86 7.07 4.35
CA SER A 69 13.97 7.70 3.36
C SER A 69 13.88 6.94 2.04
N GLU A 70 14.76 5.98 1.81
CA GLU A 70 14.79 5.08 0.67
C GLU A 70 13.72 3.99 0.71
N TYR A 71 13.19 3.69 1.90
CA TYR A 71 12.12 2.72 2.03
C TYR A 71 10.77 3.38 1.71
N ASN A 72 10.07 2.79 0.75
CA ASN A 72 8.67 3.12 0.41
C ASN A 72 7.72 1.96 0.73
N GLN A 73 8.27 0.79 1.06
CA GLN A 73 7.57 -0.43 1.43
C GLN A 73 8.34 -1.10 2.58
N LEU A 74 7.63 -1.37 3.67
CA LEU A 74 8.13 -2.07 4.85
C LEU A 74 7.14 -3.16 5.24
N PHE A 75 7.58 -4.09 6.08
CA PHE A 75 6.71 -5.07 6.69
C PHE A 75 6.75 -4.92 8.20
N VAL A 76 5.58 -5.01 8.83
CA VAL A 76 5.42 -4.94 10.28
C VAL A 76 4.99 -6.29 10.79
N GLN A 77 5.67 -6.79 11.80
CA GLN A 77 5.35 -8.04 12.48
C GLN A 77 5.17 -7.79 13.97
N LEU A 78 4.12 -8.39 14.56
CA LEU A 78 3.87 -8.35 16.00
C LEU A 78 4.27 -9.69 16.60
N ASP A 79 5.22 -9.71 17.54
CA ASP A 79 5.80 -10.93 18.09
C ASP A 79 6.08 -11.99 16.98
N ASN A 80 5.29 -13.07 16.94
CA ASN A 80 5.43 -14.17 15.99
C ASN A 80 4.32 -14.23 14.92
N THR A 81 3.59 -13.14 14.67
CA THR A 81 2.55 -13.10 13.63
C THR A 81 3.13 -13.12 12.23
N ILE A 82 2.28 -13.39 11.24
CA ILE A 82 2.62 -13.14 9.83
C ILE A 82 2.84 -11.63 9.66
N PRO A 83 3.93 -11.19 8.99
CA PRO A 83 4.14 -9.77 8.71
C PRO A 83 3.10 -9.24 7.73
N PHE A 84 2.66 -8.00 7.93
CA PHE A 84 1.79 -7.29 6.98
C PHE A 84 2.55 -6.12 6.35
N VAL A 85 2.19 -5.78 5.10
CA VAL A 85 2.84 -4.71 4.36
C VAL A 85 2.35 -3.34 4.82
N VAL A 86 3.28 -2.40 4.92
CA VAL A 86 3.01 -0.99 5.17
C VAL A 86 3.79 -0.20 4.13
N PHE A 87 3.09 0.68 3.42
CA PHE A 87 3.73 1.61 2.50
C PHE A 87 3.95 2.90 3.26
N VAL A 88 5.13 3.50 3.07
CA VAL A 88 5.59 4.59 3.92
C VAL A 88 6.03 5.76 3.06
N ASP A 89 5.59 6.96 3.46
CA ASP A 89 6.01 8.23 2.88
C ASP A 89 7.00 8.96 3.79
N LYS A 90 7.47 10.12 3.32
CA LYS A 90 8.20 11.05 4.18
C LYS A 90 7.26 11.61 5.24
N GLY A 91 7.70 11.58 6.50
CA GLY A 91 6.97 12.19 7.63
C GLY A 91 6.51 11.18 8.67
N THR A 92 5.48 11.54 9.44
CA THR A 92 4.91 10.67 10.48
C THR A 92 3.81 9.80 9.91
N ILE A 93 3.96 8.49 10.09
CA ILE A 93 3.00 7.47 9.69
C ILE A 93 2.46 6.83 10.97
N GLU A 94 1.14 6.74 11.06
CA GLU A 94 0.45 6.21 12.24
C GLU A 94 -0.27 4.91 11.90
N LEU A 95 -0.02 3.85 12.68
CA LEU A 95 -0.79 2.62 12.63
C LEU A 95 -1.77 2.53 13.79
N ALA A 96 -3.02 2.21 13.50
CA ALA A 96 -3.99 1.77 14.48
C ALA A 96 -4.31 0.29 14.25
N ILE A 97 -3.72 -0.58 15.06
CA ILE A 97 -3.80 -2.03 14.92
C ILE A 97 -4.87 -2.57 15.88
N PRO A 98 -5.96 -3.15 15.33
CA PRO A 98 -7.02 -3.72 16.15
C PRO A 98 -6.63 -5.08 16.73
N ALA A 99 -7.31 -5.49 17.79
CA ALA A 99 -6.83 -6.56 18.64
C ALA A 99 -6.80 -7.95 17.97
N GLN A 100 -7.77 -8.20 17.10
CA GLN A 100 -8.06 -9.54 16.60
C GLN A 100 -7.58 -9.77 15.16
N ASN A 101 -7.36 -8.70 14.41
CA ASN A 101 -7.06 -8.80 12.99
C ASN A 101 -6.09 -7.72 12.54
N VAL A 102 -4.81 -8.08 12.42
CA VAL A 102 -3.77 -7.15 11.92
C VAL A 102 -4.04 -6.68 10.49
N HIS A 103 -4.88 -7.39 9.71
CA HIS A 103 -5.28 -6.97 8.37
C HIS A 103 -6.29 -5.82 8.36
N GLU A 104 -6.90 -5.50 9.51
CA GLU A 104 -7.74 -4.32 9.70
C GLU A 104 -6.96 -3.11 10.22
N THR A 105 -5.63 -3.18 10.18
CA THR A 105 -4.76 -2.06 10.55
C THR A 105 -5.09 -0.85 9.69
N LYS A 106 -5.39 0.27 10.34
CA LYS A 106 -5.55 1.56 9.67
C LYS A 106 -4.20 2.28 9.67
N VAL A 107 -3.75 2.70 8.50
CA VAL A 107 -2.55 3.50 8.34
C VAL A 107 -2.95 4.93 7.97
N LYS A 108 -2.33 5.92 8.59
CA LYS A 108 -2.49 7.34 8.27
C LYS A 108 -1.13 7.97 7.98
N GLY A 109 -1.13 9.03 7.18
CA GLY A 109 0.08 9.79 6.87
C GLY A 109 0.94 9.20 5.75
N SER A 110 0.42 8.21 5.00
CA SER A 110 1.06 7.73 3.77
C SER A 110 0.07 7.65 2.60
N SER A 111 0.29 8.52 1.62
CA SER A 111 -0.38 8.47 0.32
C SER A 111 -0.09 7.19 -0.46
N LEU A 112 1.11 6.60 -0.31
CA LEU A 112 1.43 5.30 -0.90
C LEU A 112 0.59 4.18 -0.29
N HIS A 113 0.32 4.23 1.02
CA HIS A 113 -0.57 3.25 1.64
C HIS A 113 -2.03 3.48 1.25
N ASP A 114 -2.47 4.73 1.10
CA ASP A 114 -3.80 5.03 0.57
C ASP A 114 -3.97 4.47 -0.86
N GLU A 115 -2.95 4.60 -1.71
CA GLU A 115 -2.93 4.00 -3.05
C GLU A 115 -3.01 2.47 -2.98
N TYR A 116 -2.24 1.83 -2.08
CA TYR A 116 -2.29 0.39 -1.87
C TYR A 116 -3.69 -0.09 -1.51
N MET A 117 -4.35 0.57 -0.54
CA MET A 117 -5.71 0.23 -0.12
C MET A 117 -6.71 0.42 -1.26
N MET A 118 -6.61 1.52 -2.02
CA MET A 118 -7.47 1.75 -3.20
C MET A 118 -7.31 0.65 -4.25
N LEU A 119 -6.08 0.22 -4.54
CA LEU A 119 -5.79 -0.85 -5.48
C LEU A 119 -6.39 -2.18 -5.00
N GLN A 120 -6.20 -2.51 -3.72
CA GLN A 120 -6.72 -3.73 -3.12
C GLN A 120 -8.25 -3.75 -3.14
N ASP A 121 -8.90 -2.69 -2.64
CA ASP A 121 -10.36 -2.57 -2.62
C ASP A 121 -10.97 -2.69 -4.02
N SER A 122 -10.31 -2.08 -5.03
CA SER A 122 -10.75 -2.17 -6.42
C SER A 122 -10.66 -3.60 -6.95
N ILE A 123 -9.57 -4.32 -6.65
CA ILE A 123 -9.41 -5.72 -7.07
C ILE A 123 -10.41 -6.61 -6.37
N ASP A 124 -10.57 -6.46 -5.06
CA ASP A 124 -11.52 -7.26 -4.27
C ASP A 124 -12.95 -7.04 -4.75
N PHE A 125 -13.32 -5.80 -5.09
CA PHE A 125 -14.61 -5.50 -5.74
C PHE A 125 -14.77 -6.24 -7.07
N LEU A 126 -13.78 -6.20 -7.96
CA LEU A 126 -13.83 -6.86 -9.26
C LEU A 126 -13.93 -8.39 -9.14
N LEU A 127 -13.17 -8.98 -8.21
CA LEU A 127 -13.22 -10.42 -7.93
C LEU A 127 -14.55 -10.83 -7.30
N HIS A 128 -15.06 -10.03 -6.37
CA HIS A 128 -16.36 -10.27 -5.75
C HIS A 128 -17.49 -10.20 -6.78
N GLN A 129 -17.50 -9.17 -7.62
CA GLN A 129 -18.50 -9.02 -8.68
C GLN A 129 -18.49 -10.22 -9.64
N ARG A 130 -17.30 -10.67 -10.05
CA ARG A 130 -17.16 -11.88 -10.88
C ARG A 130 -17.74 -13.11 -10.19
N LEU A 131 -17.47 -13.29 -8.89
CA LEU A 131 -18.01 -14.40 -8.12
C LEU A 131 -19.55 -14.34 -8.03
N LEU A 132 -20.13 -13.14 -7.85
CA LEU A 132 -21.58 -12.97 -7.84
C LEU A 132 -22.21 -13.37 -9.18
N PHE A 133 -21.64 -12.94 -10.32
CA PHE A 133 -22.15 -13.36 -11.63
C PHE A 133 -22.21 -14.88 -11.79
N TYR A 134 -21.17 -15.58 -11.31
CA TYR A 134 -21.16 -17.04 -11.33
C TYR A 134 -22.23 -17.65 -10.42
N LYS A 135 -22.31 -17.21 -9.16
CA LYS A 135 -23.29 -17.73 -8.20
C LYS A 135 -24.72 -17.48 -8.65
N ASP A 136 -25.02 -16.28 -9.12
CA ASP A 136 -26.35 -15.90 -9.57
C ASP A 136 -26.75 -16.65 -10.85
N ALA A 137 -25.79 -16.96 -11.73
CA ALA A 137 -26.05 -17.80 -12.91
C ALA A 137 -26.51 -19.21 -12.52
N ILE A 138 -25.86 -19.83 -11.51
CA ILE A 138 -26.25 -21.15 -10.99
C ILE A 138 -27.63 -21.10 -10.35
N VAL A 139 -27.92 -20.07 -9.54
CA VAL A 139 -29.25 -19.88 -8.94
C VAL A 139 -30.32 -19.74 -10.02
N ALA A 140 -30.11 -18.85 -11.00
CA ALA A 140 -31.04 -18.64 -12.10
C ALA A 140 -31.27 -19.94 -12.92
N GLN A 141 -30.23 -20.74 -13.14
CA GLN A 141 -30.36 -22.02 -13.83
C GLN A 141 -31.23 -23.00 -13.03
N ASN A 142 -31.03 -23.10 -11.72
CA ASN A 142 -31.83 -23.96 -10.83
C ASN A 142 -33.29 -23.51 -10.73
N ASP A 143 -33.54 -22.20 -10.82
CA ASP A 143 -34.90 -21.61 -10.84
C ASP A 143 -35.61 -21.76 -12.20
N GLY A 144 -34.95 -22.32 -13.22
CA GLY A 144 -35.48 -22.42 -14.58
C GLY A 144 -35.44 -21.12 -15.39
N ARG A 145 -34.77 -20.06 -14.88
CA ARG A 145 -34.59 -18.76 -15.54
C ARG A 145 -33.42 -18.79 -16.53
N GLN A 146 -33.56 -19.56 -17.62
CA GLN A 146 -32.47 -19.86 -18.55
C GLN A 146 -31.87 -18.62 -19.24
N THR A 147 -32.69 -17.63 -19.59
CA THR A 147 -32.21 -16.38 -20.19
C THR A 147 -31.32 -15.60 -19.22
N ASP A 148 -31.74 -15.45 -17.96
CA ASP A 148 -30.97 -14.78 -16.91
C ASP A 148 -29.64 -15.50 -16.66
N ALA A 149 -29.69 -16.83 -16.54
CA ALA A 149 -28.49 -17.65 -16.35
C ALA A 149 -27.47 -17.45 -17.48
N THR A 150 -27.95 -17.39 -18.73
CA THR A 150 -27.08 -17.15 -19.90
C THR A 150 -26.44 -15.76 -19.85
N ILE A 151 -27.21 -14.72 -19.51
CA ILE A 151 -26.69 -13.34 -19.39
C ILE A 151 -25.64 -13.25 -18.28
N LEU A 152 -25.90 -13.86 -17.11
CA LEU A 152 -24.98 -13.84 -15.98
C LEU A 152 -23.70 -14.63 -16.27
N GLN A 153 -23.80 -15.76 -16.97
CA GLN A 153 -22.64 -16.52 -17.40
C GLN A 153 -21.78 -15.74 -18.40
N GLN A 154 -22.41 -14.98 -19.31
CA GLN A 154 -21.67 -14.08 -20.21
C GLN A 154 -20.94 -12.97 -19.43
N LYS A 155 -21.59 -12.37 -18.42
CA LYS A 155 -20.94 -11.38 -17.53
C LYS A 155 -19.76 -11.99 -16.77
N TYR A 156 -19.91 -13.20 -16.24
CA TYR A 156 -18.82 -13.93 -15.60
C TYR A 156 -17.63 -14.13 -16.54
N ILE A 157 -17.87 -14.60 -17.77
CA ILE A 157 -16.83 -14.81 -18.79
C ILE A 157 -16.15 -13.49 -19.15
N HIS A 158 -16.92 -12.43 -19.39
CA HIS A 158 -16.38 -11.12 -19.74
C HIS A 158 -15.55 -10.51 -18.61
N SER A 159 -15.92 -10.76 -17.35
CA SER A 159 -15.21 -10.22 -16.18
C SER A 159 -13.86 -10.90 -15.89
N LYS A 160 -13.51 -11.99 -16.58
CA LYS A 160 -12.30 -12.80 -16.32
C LYS A 160 -11.03 -11.95 -16.26
N ASN A 161 -10.91 -10.96 -17.15
CA ASN A 161 -9.71 -10.14 -17.32
C ASN A 161 -9.83 -8.73 -16.74
N ASN A 162 -10.91 -8.43 -15.99
CA ASN A 162 -11.13 -7.08 -15.46
C ASN A 162 -9.99 -6.60 -14.56
N VAL A 163 -9.44 -7.49 -13.72
CA VAL A 163 -8.30 -7.19 -12.85
C VAL A 163 -7.06 -6.84 -13.69
N PHE A 164 -6.79 -7.61 -14.76
CA PHE A 164 -5.68 -7.32 -15.66
C PHE A 164 -5.84 -5.94 -16.32
N HIS A 165 -7.01 -5.64 -16.89
CA HIS A 165 -7.26 -4.35 -17.55
C HIS A 165 -7.20 -3.18 -16.57
N PHE A 166 -7.71 -3.37 -15.35
CA PHE A 166 -7.59 -2.38 -14.28
C PHE A 166 -6.12 -2.08 -13.97
N LEU A 167 -5.31 -3.10 -13.69
CA LEU A 167 -3.89 -2.92 -13.37
C LEU A 167 -3.09 -2.37 -14.55
N GLN A 168 -3.43 -2.76 -15.78
CA GLN A 168 -2.81 -2.21 -16.99
C GLN A 168 -3.06 -0.71 -17.11
N LYS A 169 -4.29 -0.25 -16.82
CA LYS A 169 -4.62 1.18 -16.79
C LYS A 169 -3.83 1.92 -15.70
N GLN A 170 -3.75 1.36 -14.48
CA GLN A 170 -2.98 1.96 -13.38
C GLN A 170 -1.48 2.05 -13.73
N LYS A 171 -0.93 1.00 -14.37
CA LYS A 171 0.46 0.97 -14.84
C LYS A 171 0.75 2.03 -15.89
N GLY A 172 -0.19 2.30 -16.79
CA GLY A 172 -0.06 3.38 -17.78
C GLY A 172 -0.05 4.78 -17.15
N ALA A 173 -0.73 4.96 -16.01
CA ALA A 173 -0.78 6.24 -15.31
C ALA A 173 0.43 6.47 -14.39
N ASN A 174 0.84 5.46 -13.62
CA ASN A 174 1.98 5.55 -12.70
C ASN A 174 2.81 4.25 -12.72
N PRO A 175 3.75 4.10 -13.67
CA PRO A 175 4.44 2.83 -13.91
C PRO A 175 5.41 2.40 -12.83
N THR A 176 5.84 3.30 -11.95
CA THR A 176 6.88 3.08 -10.93
C THR A 176 6.34 3.08 -9.50
N SER A 177 5.01 3.16 -9.32
CA SER A 177 4.37 3.07 -8.01
C SER A 177 4.74 1.78 -7.29
N ALA A 178 5.33 1.89 -6.10
CA ALA A 178 5.67 0.74 -5.27
C ALA A 178 4.42 -0.07 -4.84
N PRO A 179 3.31 0.55 -4.39
CA PRO A 179 2.03 -0.14 -4.19
C PRO A 179 1.58 -0.96 -5.40
N LEU A 180 1.62 -0.36 -6.60
CA LEU A 180 1.20 -1.03 -7.82
C LEU A 180 2.07 -2.25 -8.15
N LEU A 181 3.40 -2.10 -8.09
CA LEU A 181 4.33 -3.19 -8.35
C LEU A 181 4.15 -4.35 -7.36
N TYR A 182 3.92 -4.02 -6.08
CA TYR A 182 3.62 -5.01 -5.06
C TYR A 182 2.31 -5.76 -5.35
N ILE A 183 1.24 -5.04 -5.71
CA ILE A 183 -0.05 -5.63 -6.06
C ILE A 183 0.07 -6.55 -7.28
N ILE A 184 0.75 -6.12 -8.35
CA ILE A 184 0.97 -6.95 -9.56
C ILE A 184 1.66 -8.27 -9.18
N LYS A 185 2.70 -8.22 -8.33
CA LYS A 185 3.41 -9.40 -7.87
C LYS A 185 2.51 -10.32 -7.01
N THR A 186 1.71 -9.73 -6.13
CA THR A 186 0.81 -10.45 -5.20
C THR A 186 -0.28 -11.21 -5.97
N TYR A 187 -0.87 -10.59 -6.99
CA TYR A 187 -1.92 -11.20 -7.79
C TYR A 187 -1.41 -11.99 -9.01
N LYS A 188 -0.11 -12.27 -9.12
CA LYS A 188 0.46 -13.09 -10.19
C LYS A 188 -0.33 -14.38 -10.49
N PRO A 189 -0.80 -15.16 -9.48
CA PRO A 189 -1.55 -16.39 -9.76
C PRO A 189 -2.87 -16.19 -10.53
N TYR A 190 -3.38 -14.96 -10.61
CA TYR A 190 -4.60 -14.61 -11.33
C TYR A 190 -4.36 -14.26 -12.81
N PHE A 191 -3.10 -14.19 -13.25
CA PHE A 191 -2.72 -13.79 -14.60
C PHE A 191 -2.09 -14.96 -15.37
N THR A 192 -2.23 -14.92 -16.69
CA THR A 192 -1.36 -15.69 -17.59
C THR A 192 0.07 -15.15 -17.54
N ASP A 193 1.05 -15.96 -17.94
CA ASP A 193 2.45 -15.52 -18.03
C ASP A 193 2.61 -14.30 -18.96
N THR A 194 1.84 -14.23 -20.05
CA THR A 194 1.87 -13.10 -20.98
C THR A 194 1.34 -11.83 -20.32
N GLU A 195 0.17 -11.90 -19.67
CA GLU A 195 -0.41 -10.76 -18.94
C GLU A 195 0.52 -10.27 -17.83
N TYR A 196 1.10 -11.19 -17.05
CA TYR A 196 2.03 -10.84 -15.98
C TYR A 196 3.29 -10.17 -16.53
N ARG A 197 3.85 -10.66 -17.64
CA ARG A 197 5.00 -10.01 -18.31
C ARG A 197 4.63 -8.61 -18.81
N THR A 198 3.44 -8.42 -19.38
CA THR A 198 2.97 -7.10 -19.80
C THR A 198 2.86 -6.12 -18.62
N LEU A 199 2.34 -6.56 -17.48
CA LEU A 199 2.23 -5.72 -16.28
C LEU A 199 3.58 -5.45 -15.61
N SER A 200 4.51 -6.42 -15.68
CA SER A 200 5.82 -6.35 -15.04
C SER A 200 6.89 -5.67 -15.90
N ALA A 201 6.61 -5.42 -17.18
CA ALA A 201 7.52 -4.69 -18.05
C ALA A 201 7.69 -3.25 -17.53
N SER A 202 8.93 -2.79 -17.47
CA SER A 202 9.22 -1.36 -17.38
C SER A 202 8.62 -0.68 -18.60
N LEU A 203 7.90 0.44 -18.41
CA LEU A 203 7.68 1.35 -19.54
C LEU A 203 9.07 1.93 -19.83
N GLU A 204 9.68 1.48 -20.94
CA GLU A 204 10.92 2.07 -21.48
C GLU A 204 10.67 3.50 -21.95
#